data_AF-A0A9E4AB73-F1
#
_entry.id   AF-A0A9E4AB73-F1
#
_cell.length_a   1.000
_cell.length_b   1.000
_cell.length_c   1.000
_cell.angle_alpha   90.00
_cell.angle_beta   90.00
_cell.angle_gamma   90.00
#
_symmetry.space_group_name_H-M   'P 1'
#
loop_
_entity.id
_entity.type
_entity.pdbx_description
1 polymer ?
#
loop_
_entity_poly.entity_id
_entity_poly.type
_entity_poly.pdbx_seq_one_letter_code
_entity_poly.pdbx_strand_id
1 'polypeptide(L)'
;MNSQIYRPSHTGMLLMLVSLMVITPLLSDAHETEWPGEKLAAIFPKAKKFVQRTVILKPDKIASIEKELGAKLRQEDQKPIFYIPISDQKKPIGLVLFVDVKGPRGTIDGAVGLNMKGKIVKVAVYEHKESDAIASANFLKQFVGKGIDDAFKVGKDIEAVKGHEEASKAVALIPKKTLVMSYALFLKRKPKSDAEKTPPPEESPEEMPEVEDLKELMILMVDAYFEIFDYFDKGEGKAEAVAAAKKLALYAKGISDFEPPKNADQKEEYVEMQDKFSKTLTEFAKALNEKGISDETRKQWDEIEALIKQAHIRFSEEEIDLEAY
;
A
#
# COMPACT_ATOMS: atom_id res chain seq x y z
N MET A 1 -50.31 -60.05 6.22
CA MET A 1 -50.67 -59.37 7.49
C MET A 1 -49.52 -59.56 8.47
N ASN A 2 -49.09 -58.45 9.08
CA ASN A 2 -48.18 -58.30 10.23
C ASN A 2 -46.69 -58.72 10.13
N SER A 3 -45.90 -57.64 10.04
CA SER A 3 -44.59 -57.34 10.66
C SER A 3 -44.15 -58.23 11.84
N GLN A 4 -42.88 -58.68 11.84
CA GLN A 4 -41.81 -58.26 12.78
C GLN A 4 -40.52 -59.09 12.54
N ILE A 5 -39.40 -58.43 12.24
CA ILE A 5 -38.17 -58.26 13.07
C ILE A 5 -37.45 -59.57 13.50
N TYR A 6 -36.22 -59.81 13.02
CA TYR A 6 -34.92 -59.75 13.76
C TYR A 6 -33.79 -60.48 12.98
N ARG A 7 -32.60 -59.86 12.92
CA ARG A 7 -31.33 -60.40 12.34
C ARG A 7 -30.79 -61.58 13.16
N PRO A 8 -29.98 -62.52 12.61
CA PRO A 8 -28.50 -62.42 12.76
C PRO A 8 -27.72 -63.09 11.58
N SER A 9 -26.61 -62.52 11.08
CA SER A 9 -25.20 -62.66 11.49
C SER A 9 -24.40 -63.72 10.70
N HIS A 10 -23.17 -63.31 10.34
CA HIS A 10 -21.99 -64.07 9.86
C HIS A 10 -22.20 -64.92 8.60
N THR A 11 -21.39 -64.81 7.53
CA THR A 11 -19.94 -65.07 7.50
C THR A 11 -19.52 -64.99 6.02
N GLY A 12 -18.30 -64.53 5.73
CA GLY A 12 -17.68 -64.62 4.40
C GLY A 12 -17.27 -63.24 3.87
N MET A 13 -16.10 -62.69 4.23
CA MET A 13 -14.84 -62.96 3.52
C MET A 13 -15.01 -62.47 2.06
N LEU A 14 -14.38 -61.38 1.59
CA LEU A 14 -12.96 -61.34 1.32
C LEU A 14 -12.61 -60.02 0.57
N LEU A 15 -11.43 -59.47 0.87
CA LEU A 15 -10.51 -58.70 0.01
C LEU A 15 -10.88 -57.29 -0.54
N MET A 16 -10.02 -56.35 -0.11
CA MET A 16 -9.33 -55.31 -0.89
C MET A 16 -10.14 -54.38 -1.81
N LEU A 17 -10.18 -53.11 -1.40
CA LEU A 17 -9.57 -52.05 -2.20
C LEU A 17 -9.23 -50.88 -1.28
N VAL A 18 -7.95 -50.81 -0.90
CA VAL A 18 -7.31 -49.59 -0.41
C VAL A 18 -7.23 -48.64 -1.61
N SER A 19 -8.29 -47.85 -1.81
CA SER A 19 -8.19 -46.66 -2.66
C SER A 19 -7.60 -45.55 -1.81
N LEU A 20 -6.30 -45.36 -1.97
CA LEU A 20 -5.55 -44.20 -1.54
C LEU A 20 -6.21 -42.95 -2.16
N MET A 21 -7.09 -42.27 -1.42
CA MET A 21 -7.43 -40.87 -1.71
C MET A 21 -6.18 -40.04 -1.43
N VAL A 22 -5.31 -39.95 -2.42
CA VAL A 22 -4.38 -38.83 -2.53
C VAL A 22 -5.26 -37.64 -2.87
N ILE A 23 -5.75 -36.95 -1.84
CA ILE A 23 -6.21 -35.58 -1.95
C ILE A 23 -4.95 -34.80 -2.28
N THR A 24 -4.64 -34.64 -3.57
CA THR A 24 -3.71 -33.60 -4.00
C THR A 24 -4.35 -32.29 -3.57
N PRO A 25 -3.72 -31.48 -2.71
CA PRO A 25 -4.14 -30.10 -2.58
C PRO A 25 -3.99 -29.49 -3.97
N LEU A 26 -5.10 -29.10 -4.58
CA LEU A 26 -5.09 -28.10 -5.63
C LEU A 26 -4.42 -26.87 -5.00
N LEU A 27 -3.13 -26.72 -5.28
CA LEU A 27 -2.45 -25.43 -5.22
C LEU A 27 -3.25 -24.51 -6.13
N SER A 28 -4.14 -23.70 -5.54
CA SER A 28 -4.70 -22.52 -6.18
C SER A 28 -3.57 -21.52 -6.39
N ASP A 29 -2.82 -21.70 -7.47
CA ASP A 29 -1.84 -20.72 -8.00
C ASP A 29 -2.12 -20.46 -9.49
N ALA A 30 -3.39 -20.45 -9.88
CA ALA A 30 -3.79 -20.18 -11.25
C ALA A 30 -5.05 -19.30 -11.26
N HIS A 31 -4.85 -17.97 -11.41
CA HIS A 31 -5.64 -17.05 -12.24
C HIS A 31 -5.28 -15.57 -11.97
N GLU A 32 -4.03 -15.15 -12.20
CA GLU A 32 -3.66 -13.71 -12.32
C GLU A 32 -2.82 -13.42 -13.58
N THR A 33 -2.86 -14.30 -14.59
CA THR A 33 -1.82 -14.38 -15.62
C THR A 33 -1.97 -13.53 -16.88
N GLU A 34 -2.96 -12.64 -17.03
CA GLU A 34 -3.02 -11.85 -18.29
C GLU A 34 -2.93 -10.34 -18.10
N TRP A 35 -3.67 -9.76 -17.16
CA TRP A 35 -3.53 -8.33 -16.82
C TRP A 35 -4.20 -8.05 -15.47
N PRO A 36 -3.59 -7.25 -14.57
CA PRO A 36 -2.28 -6.59 -14.67
C PRO A 36 -1.08 -7.44 -14.15
N GLY A 37 -1.30 -8.70 -13.74
CA GLY A 37 -0.33 -9.52 -12.99
C GLY A 37 1.07 -9.65 -13.61
N GLU A 38 1.18 -10.05 -14.89
CA GLU A 38 2.51 -10.19 -15.55
C GLU A 38 3.28 -8.86 -15.60
N LYS A 39 2.57 -7.77 -15.88
CA LYS A 39 3.17 -6.43 -15.98
C LYS A 39 3.59 -5.90 -14.62
N LEU A 40 2.84 -6.22 -13.56
CA LEU A 40 3.21 -5.94 -12.18
C LEU A 40 4.45 -6.73 -11.76
N ALA A 41 4.50 -8.04 -12.03
CA ALA A 41 5.66 -8.89 -11.75
C ALA A 41 6.92 -8.43 -12.51
N ALA A 42 6.77 -7.92 -13.73
CA ALA A 42 7.87 -7.35 -14.48
C ALA A 42 8.45 -6.08 -13.85
N ILE A 43 7.66 -5.32 -13.08
CA ILE A 43 8.11 -4.11 -12.36
C ILE A 43 8.70 -4.48 -11.00
N PHE A 44 8.03 -5.34 -10.24
CA PHE A 44 8.47 -5.81 -8.92
C PHE A 44 8.60 -7.34 -8.91
N PRO A 45 9.69 -7.91 -9.47
CA PRO A 45 9.86 -9.37 -9.54
C PRO A 45 10.06 -10.06 -8.19
N LYS A 46 10.31 -9.27 -7.12
CA LYS A 46 10.44 -9.76 -5.75
C LYS A 46 9.12 -9.72 -4.96
N ALA A 47 8.05 -9.18 -5.56
CA ALA A 47 6.74 -9.18 -4.92
C ALA A 47 6.16 -10.59 -4.92
N LYS A 48 5.53 -10.97 -3.80
CA LYS A 48 4.74 -12.21 -3.67
C LYS A 48 3.28 -12.00 -4.03
N LYS A 49 2.73 -10.84 -3.69
CA LYS A 49 1.38 -10.43 -4.06
C LYS A 49 1.33 -8.93 -4.32
N PHE A 50 0.26 -8.49 -4.97
CA PHE A 50 -0.03 -7.09 -5.19
C PHE A 50 -1.37 -6.75 -4.56
N VAL A 51 -1.37 -5.68 -3.78
CA VAL A 51 -2.56 -5.15 -3.13
C VAL A 51 -3.12 -4.02 -3.97
N GLN A 52 -4.40 -4.09 -4.34
CA GLN A 52 -5.06 -3.05 -5.12
C GLN A 52 -5.67 -1.98 -4.21
N ARG A 53 -5.43 -0.70 -4.54
CA ARG A 53 -5.97 0.47 -3.84
C ARG A 53 -6.61 1.43 -4.83
N THR A 54 -7.94 1.49 -4.81
CA THR A 54 -8.70 2.45 -5.61
C THR A 54 -8.95 3.71 -4.80
N VAL A 55 -8.63 4.87 -5.37
CA VAL A 55 -8.86 6.17 -4.73
C VAL A 55 -9.76 7.01 -5.64
N ILE A 56 -10.74 7.70 -5.07
CA ILE A 56 -11.54 8.70 -5.80
C ILE A 56 -10.97 10.07 -5.46
N LEU A 57 -10.45 10.79 -6.45
CA LEU A 57 -9.88 12.12 -6.23
C LEU A 57 -10.98 13.15 -5.93
N LYS A 58 -10.85 13.85 -4.79
CA LYS A 58 -11.68 15.02 -4.46
C LYS A 58 -11.32 16.19 -5.42
N PRO A 59 -12.26 17.13 -5.71
CA PRO A 59 -12.04 18.20 -6.70
C PRO A 59 -10.83 19.11 -6.42
N ASP A 60 -10.53 19.38 -5.15
CA ASP A 60 -9.36 20.14 -4.71
C ASP A 60 -8.03 19.44 -5.08
N LYS A 61 -7.97 18.11 -4.91
CA LYS A 61 -6.82 17.28 -5.29
C LYS A 61 -6.65 17.23 -6.80
N ILE A 62 -7.75 17.10 -7.54
CA ILE A 62 -7.73 17.18 -9.00
C ILE A 62 -7.11 18.51 -9.42
N ALA A 63 -7.61 19.64 -8.90
CA ALA A 63 -7.10 20.96 -9.25
C ALA A 63 -5.59 21.12 -8.92
N SER A 64 -5.13 20.60 -7.77
CA SER A 64 -3.72 20.63 -7.40
C SER A 64 -2.84 19.80 -8.33
N ILE A 65 -3.27 18.59 -8.68
CA ILE A 65 -2.53 17.70 -9.59
C ILE A 65 -2.46 18.31 -10.99
N GLU A 66 -3.58 18.81 -11.51
CA GLU A 66 -3.64 19.43 -12.83
C GLU A 66 -2.76 20.67 -12.94
N LYS A 67 -2.69 21.47 -11.87
CA LYS A 67 -1.80 22.64 -11.79
C LYS A 67 -0.32 22.22 -11.92
N GLU A 68 0.09 21.16 -11.23
CA GLU A 68 1.47 20.67 -11.24
C GLU A 68 1.85 20.00 -12.56
N LEU A 69 0.89 19.33 -13.19
CA LEU A 69 1.06 18.72 -14.51
C LEU A 69 1.00 19.73 -15.65
N GLY A 70 0.30 20.86 -15.45
CA GLY A 70 0.00 21.84 -16.50
C GLY A 70 -1.03 21.33 -17.51
N ALA A 71 -1.81 20.30 -17.15
CA ALA A 71 -2.79 19.66 -18.02
C ALA A 71 -3.96 19.09 -17.20
N LYS A 72 -5.13 18.96 -17.84
CA LYS A 72 -6.31 18.34 -17.25
C LYS A 72 -6.13 16.83 -17.09
N LEU A 73 -6.61 16.28 -15.98
CA LEU A 73 -6.71 14.83 -15.80
C LEU A 73 -7.86 14.29 -16.64
N ARG A 74 -7.69 13.11 -17.22
CA ARG A 74 -8.80 12.42 -17.89
C ARG A 74 -9.75 11.85 -16.83
N GLN A 75 -10.98 11.50 -17.22
CA GLN A 75 -11.96 10.99 -16.25
C GLN A 75 -11.48 9.69 -15.59
N GLU A 76 -10.82 8.83 -16.35
CA GLU A 76 -10.19 7.60 -15.88
C GLU A 76 -9.07 7.86 -14.85
N ASP A 77 -8.35 8.98 -14.99
CA ASP A 77 -7.26 9.34 -14.07
C ASP A 77 -7.77 9.92 -12.73
N GLN A 78 -9.07 10.24 -12.63
CA GLN A 78 -9.69 10.72 -11.40
C GLN A 78 -10.02 9.59 -10.41
N LYS A 79 -9.96 8.34 -10.87
CA LYS A 79 -10.16 7.13 -10.07
C LYS A 79 -8.95 6.19 -10.19
N PRO A 80 -7.74 6.63 -9.80
CA PRO A 80 -6.54 5.83 -9.96
C PRO A 80 -6.62 4.53 -9.15
N ILE A 81 -6.07 3.48 -9.75
CA ILE A 81 -5.84 2.19 -9.12
C ILE A 81 -4.35 2.03 -8.87
N PHE A 82 -3.97 2.02 -7.60
CA PHE A 82 -2.61 1.78 -7.17
C PHE A 82 -2.42 0.30 -6.84
N TYR A 83 -1.26 -0.24 -7.21
CA TYR A 83 -0.88 -1.61 -6.87
C TYR A 83 0.32 -1.57 -5.93
N ILE A 84 0.16 -2.09 -4.72
CA ILE A 84 1.19 -2.11 -3.69
C ILE A 84 1.85 -3.50 -3.72
N PRO A 85 3.07 -3.65 -4.24
CA PRO A 85 3.82 -4.91 -4.15
C PRO A 85 4.15 -5.25 -2.70
N ILE A 86 3.83 -6.48 -2.29
CA ILE A 86 4.15 -7.02 -0.96
C ILE A 86 5.28 -8.05 -1.12
N SER A 87 6.34 -7.93 -0.32
CA SER A 87 7.46 -8.89 -0.30
C SER A 87 7.12 -10.22 0.37
N ASP A 88 8.06 -11.15 0.33
CA ASP A 88 8.04 -12.40 1.10
C ASP A 88 7.96 -12.20 2.62
N GLN A 89 8.47 -11.07 3.11
CA GLN A 89 8.39 -10.65 4.50
C GLN A 89 7.07 -9.94 4.85
N LYS A 90 6.06 -9.99 3.97
CA LYS A 90 4.77 -9.30 4.12
C LYS A 90 4.89 -7.76 4.26
N LYS A 91 5.89 -7.16 3.62
CA LYS A 91 6.11 -5.69 3.65
C LYS A 91 5.79 -5.05 2.31
N PRO A 92 5.19 -3.85 2.26
CA PRO A 92 5.15 -3.08 1.03
C PRO A 92 6.56 -2.69 0.61
N ILE A 93 6.89 -2.93 -0.66
CA ILE A 93 8.21 -2.60 -1.23
C ILE A 93 8.14 -1.49 -2.28
N GLY A 94 6.95 -0.92 -2.48
CA GLY A 94 6.74 0.17 -3.41
C GLY A 94 5.28 0.39 -3.76
N LEU A 95 5.09 0.99 -4.92
CA LEU A 95 3.80 1.36 -5.49
C LEU A 95 3.90 1.30 -7.01
N VAL A 96 2.89 0.76 -7.69
CA VAL A 96 2.76 0.84 -9.15
C VAL A 96 1.48 1.58 -9.50
N LEU A 97 1.58 2.48 -10.48
CA LEU A 97 0.41 3.10 -11.11
C LEU A 97 0.51 2.91 -12.62
N PHE A 98 -0.58 2.44 -13.21
CA PHE A 98 -0.79 2.46 -14.66
C PHE A 98 -1.36 3.81 -15.04
N VAL A 99 -0.78 4.45 -16.04
CA VAL A 99 -1.20 5.76 -16.51
C VAL A 99 -1.12 5.81 -18.02
N ASP A 100 -2.04 6.56 -18.61
CA ASP A 100 -1.95 6.88 -20.02
C ASP A 100 -1.76 8.37 -20.24
N VAL A 101 -1.11 8.66 -21.37
CA VAL A 101 -0.77 10.00 -21.82
C VAL A 101 -1.05 10.13 -23.31
N LYS A 102 -1.30 11.36 -23.77
CA LYS A 102 -1.53 11.64 -25.19
C LYS A 102 -0.20 11.88 -25.91
N GLY A 103 0.13 11.02 -26.85
CA GLY A 103 1.21 11.18 -27.81
C GLY A 103 0.75 11.75 -29.17
N PRO A 104 1.70 12.05 -30.08
CA PRO A 104 1.41 12.52 -31.43
C PRO A 104 0.47 11.64 -32.27
N ARG A 105 0.52 10.33 -32.10
CA ARG A 105 -0.20 9.31 -32.90
C ARG A 105 -1.29 8.58 -32.12
N GLY A 106 -1.54 8.97 -30.87
CA GLY A 106 -2.59 8.39 -30.05
C GLY A 106 -2.21 8.32 -28.57
N THR A 107 -2.98 7.55 -27.82
CA THR A 107 -2.69 7.25 -26.43
C THR A 107 -1.44 6.38 -26.32
N ILE A 108 -0.64 6.64 -25.28
CA ILE A 108 0.50 5.84 -24.87
C ILE A 108 0.19 5.34 -23.46
N ASP A 109 0.07 4.02 -23.32
CA ASP A 109 -0.25 3.36 -22.07
C ASP A 109 1.04 2.88 -21.42
N GLY A 110 1.19 3.15 -20.12
CA GLY A 110 2.39 2.77 -19.39
C GLY A 110 2.14 2.50 -17.92
N ALA A 111 3.19 2.08 -17.24
CA ALA A 111 3.21 1.95 -15.80
C ALA A 111 4.53 2.41 -15.22
N VAL A 112 4.46 2.88 -13.99
CA VAL A 112 5.62 3.37 -13.25
C VAL A 112 5.59 2.73 -11.88
N GLY A 113 6.70 2.09 -11.52
CA GLY A 113 6.96 1.61 -10.17
C GLY A 113 7.76 2.64 -9.39
N LEU A 114 7.32 2.95 -8.17
CA LEU A 114 8.04 3.74 -7.18
C LEU A 114 8.45 2.85 -6.01
N ASN A 115 9.64 3.05 -5.45
CA ASN A 115 9.99 2.43 -4.17
C ASN A 115 9.33 3.20 -3.00
N MET A 116 9.52 2.67 -1.78
CA MET A 116 9.02 3.30 -0.54
C MET A 116 9.58 4.70 -0.26
N LYS A 117 10.63 5.13 -0.97
CA LYS A 117 11.21 6.49 -0.88
C LYS A 117 10.67 7.43 -1.96
N GLY A 118 9.64 7.03 -2.71
CA GLY A 118 9.08 7.83 -3.81
C GLY A 118 10.02 7.98 -5.01
N LYS A 119 11.02 7.11 -5.16
CA LYS A 119 11.92 7.09 -6.32
C LYS A 119 11.50 6.05 -7.34
N ILE A 120 11.59 6.39 -8.61
CA ILE A 120 11.22 5.52 -9.73
C ILE A 120 12.16 4.32 -9.77
N VAL A 121 11.60 3.11 -9.71
CA VAL A 121 12.36 1.86 -9.91
C VAL A 121 12.28 1.34 -11.33
N LYS A 122 11.16 1.60 -12.02
CA LYS A 122 10.95 1.22 -13.41
C LYS A 122 9.88 2.07 -14.06
N VAL A 123 10.08 2.35 -15.34
CA VAL A 123 9.05 2.87 -16.25
C VAL A 123 8.88 1.83 -17.35
N ALA A 124 7.63 1.52 -17.69
CA ALA A 124 7.27 0.63 -18.78
C ALA A 124 6.24 1.32 -19.67
N VAL A 125 6.37 1.11 -20.97
CA VAL A 125 5.41 1.53 -21.99
C VAL A 125 4.88 0.25 -22.64
N TYR A 126 3.57 0.11 -22.76
CA TYR A 126 2.93 -1.13 -23.20
C TYR A 126 2.24 -0.98 -24.56
N GLU A 127 1.27 -0.09 -24.66
CA GLU A 127 0.46 0.09 -25.88
C GLU A 127 0.67 1.51 -26.41
N HIS A 128 1.06 1.62 -27.68
CA HIS A 128 1.21 2.90 -28.36
C HIS A 128 1.17 2.75 -29.88
N LYS A 129 1.00 3.88 -30.57
CA LYS A 129 1.13 3.98 -32.04
C LYS A 129 2.38 4.78 -32.47
N GLU A 130 3.22 5.13 -31.50
CA GLU A 130 4.51 5.79 -31.71
C GLU A 130 5.59 4.83 -32.20
N SER A 131 6.80 5.35 -32.42
CA SER A 131 7.99 4.55 -32.70
C SER A 131 8.43 3.74 -31.47
N ASP A 132 8.70 2.45 -31.62
CA ASP A 132 9.13 1.55 -30.52
C ASP A 132 10.38 2.04 -29.77
N ALA A 133 11.17 2.93 -30.39
CA ALA A 133 12.31 3.54 -29.74
C ALA A 133 11.94 4.32 -28.46
N ILE A 134 10.71 4.83 -28.35
CA ILE A 134 10.19 5.49 -27.13
C ILE A 134 9.87 4.52 -25.98
N ALA A 135 9.75 3.23 -26.28
CA ALA A 135 9.59 2.15 -25.29
C ALA A 135 10.92 1.42 -25.02
N SER A 136 12.02 1.85 -25.65
CA SER A 136 13.32 1.19 -25.50
C SER A 136 13.86 1.31 -24.08
N ALA A 137 14.52 0.25 -23.59
CA ALA A 137 15.16 0.25 -22.29
C ALA A 137 16.19 1.38 -22.14
N ASN A 138 16.88 1.75 -23.23
CA ASN A 138 17.86 2.83 -23.21
C ASN A 138 17.23 4.20 -22.95
N PHE A 139 16.05 4.46 -23.51
CA PHE A 139 15.32 5.69 -23.26
C PHE A 139 14.66 5.69 -21.87
N LEU A 140 13.96 4.60 -21.50
CA LEU A 140 13.20 4.51 -20.26
C LEU A 140 14.07 4.47 -18.99
N LYS A 141 15.30 3.94 -19.06
CA LYS A 141 16.21 3.90 -17.89
C LYS A 141 16.59 5.29 -17.37
N GLN A 142 16.46 6.34 -18.19
CA GLN A 142 16.76 7.73 -17.80
C GLN A 142 15.85 8.24 -16.66
N PHE A 143 14.70 7.59 -16.47
CA PHE A 143 13.76 7.96 -15.41
C PHE A 143 14.04 7.26 -14.07
N VAL A 144 14.81 6.16 -14.08
CA VAL A 144 15.08 5.37 -12.87
C VAL A 144 15.89 6.19 -11.87
N GLY A 145 15.48 6.15 -10.60
CA GLY A 145 16.08 6.91 -9.50
C GLY A 145 15.55 8.34 -9.33
N LYS A 146 14.83 8.89 -10.32
CA LYS A 146 14.19 10.21 -10.19
C LYS A 146 13.01 10.17 -9.22
N GLY A 147 12.76 11.28 -8.54
CA GLY A 147 11.62 11.52 -7.65
C GLY A 147 10.91 12.83 -7.99
N ILE A 148 10.03 13.30 -7.09
CA ILE A 148 9.14 14.45 -7.37
C ILE A 148 9.87 15.77 -7.65
N ASP A 149 11.04 15.99 -7.04
CA ASP A 149 11.82 17.23 -7.19
C ASP A 149 12.73 17.22 -8.44
N ASP A 150 12.85 16.07 -9.11
CA ASP A 150 13.69 15.93 -10.29
C ASP A 150 12.99 16.52 -11.52
N ALA A 151 13.77 17.16 -12.39
CA ALA A 151 13.25 17.68 -13.64
C ALA A 151 13.14 16.58 -14.72
N PHE A 152 12.08 16.69 -15.54
CA PHE A 152 11.73 15.76 -16.61
C PHE A 152 11.70 16.44 -18.00
N LYS A 153 12.39 17.57 -18.17
CA LYS A 153 12.33 18.32 -19.43
C LYS A 153 13.13 17.60 -20.52
N VAL A 154 12.42 17.02 -21.49
CA VAL A 154 13.05 16.38 -22.66
C VAL A 154 13.87 17.39 -23.47
N GLY A 155 15.06 16.98 -23.89
CA GLY A 155 16.07 17.81 -24.54
C GLY A 155 16.95 18.61 -23.57
N LYS A 156 16.70 18.52 -22.26
CA LYS A 156 17.53 19.13 -21.21
C LYS A 156 17.93 18.12 -20.14
N ASP A 157 16.95 17.53 -19.48
CA ASP A 157 17.14 16.59 -18.35
C ASP A 157 16.97 15.13 -18.77
N ILE A 158 16.28 14.91 -19.90
CA ILE A 158 16.05 13.60 -20.53
C ILE A 158 16.45 13.72 -22.00
N GLU A 159 17.34 12.86 -22.47
CA GLU A 159 17.69 12.78 -23.88
C GLU A 159 16.50 12.27 -24.69
N ALA A 160 16.11 13.03 -25.72
CA ALA A 160 15.00 12.67 -26.60
C ALA A 160 15.41 11.53 -27.54
N VAL A 161 14.44 10.69 -27.91
CA VAL A 161 14.62 9.81 -29.06
C VAL A 161 14.66 10.67 -30.32
N LYS A 162 15.76 10.57 -31.07
CA LYS A 162 16.00 11.37 -32.28
C LYS A 162 14.87 11.21 -33.30
N GLY A 163 14.28 12.34 -33.73
CA GLY A 163 13.17 12.38 -34.68
C GLY A 163 11.80 12.04 -34.06
N HIS A 164 11.76 11.82 -32.75
CA HIS A 164 10.56 11.48 -31.97
C HIS A 164 10.48 12.33 -30.69
N GLU A 165 10.85 13.60 -30.78
CA GLU A 165 10.96 14.51 -29.64
C GLU A 165 9.61 14.74 -28.94
N GLU A 166 8.52 14.92 -29.69
CA GLU A 166 7.17 15.10 -29.12
C GLU A 166 6.64 13.83 -28.47
N ALA A 167 6.90 12.65 -29.05
CA ALA A 167 6.56 11.37 -28.42
C ALA A 167 7.40 11.13 -27.15
N SER A 168 8.68 11.54 -27.16
CA SER A 168 9.55 11.49 -25.98
C SER A 168 9.02 12.38 -24.86
N LYS A 169 8.54 13.59 -25.17
CA LYS A 169 7.88 14.50 -24.21
C LYS A 169 6.63 13.86 -23.63
N ALA A 170 5.80 13.22 -24.45
CA ALA A 170 4.61 12.52 -23.98
C ALA A 170 4.99 11.39 -23.00
N VAL A 171 5.96 10.54 -23.34
CA VAL A 171 6.41 9.47 -22.44
C VAL A 171 6.98 10.02 -21.14
N ALA A 172 7.70 11.14 -21.15
CA ALA A 172 8.20 11.77 -19.92
C ALA A 172 7.09 12.24 -18.96
N LEU A 173 5.85 12.43 -19.46
CA LEU A 173 4.70 12.72 -18.61
C LEU A 173 4.22 11.51 -17.82
N ILE A 174 4.46 10.27 -18.27
CA ILE A 174 4.07 9.04 -17.55
C ILE A 174 4.67 9.03 -16.13
N PRO A 175 6.01 9.05 -15.94
CA PRO A 175 6.60 9.09 -14.60
C PRO A 175 6.28 10.36 -13.82
N LYS A 176 6.21 11.53 -14.49
CA LYS A 176 5.84 12.80 -13.82
C LYS A 176 4.43 12.72 -13.23
N LYS A 177 3.46 12.23 -14.02
CA LYS A 177 2.06 12.05 -13.62
C LYS A 177 1.94 11.08 -12.46
N THR A 178 2.62 9.94 -12.52
CA THR A 178 2.65 8.98 -11.41
C THR A 178 3.18 9.62 -10.14
N LEU A 179 4.33 10.30 -10.18
CA LEU A 179 4.90 10.97 -9.02
C LEU A 179 3.94 12.00 -8.42
N VAL A 180 3.40 12.91 -9.23
CA VAL A 180 2.48 13.95 -8.75
C VAL A 180 1.22 13.32 -8.11
N MET A 181 0.64 12.31 -8.74
CA MET A 181 -0.55 11.62 -8.21
C MET A 181 -0.25 10.87 -6.91
N SER A 182 0.87 10.13 -6.85
CA SER A 182 1.30 9.39 -5.67
C SER A 182 1.61 10.32 -4.48
N TYR A 183 2.25 11.47 -4.73
CA TYR A 183 2.52 12.46 -3.68
C TYR A 183 1.27 13.18 -3.19
N ALA A 184 0.32 13.47 -4.07
CA ALA A 184 -0.93 14.12 -3.67
C ALA A 184 -1.79 13.25 -2.74
N LEU A 185 -1.64 11.92 -2.84
CA LEU A 185 -2.49 10.93 -2.16
C LEU A 185 -1.84 10.20 -0.99
N PHE A 186 -0.57 9.80 -1.11
CA PHE A 186 0.09 8.95 -0.11
C PHE A 186 1.30 9.62 0.53
N LEU A 187 2.06 10.44 -0.21
CA LEU A 187 3.34 10.95 0.27
C LEU A 187 3.21 12.42 0.70
N LYS A 188 2.52 12.69 1.82
CA LYS A 188 2.58 14.02 2.46
C LYS A 188 3.86 14.19 3.28
N ARG A 189 4.94 14.53 2.59
CA ARG A 189 5.99 15.49 3.01
C ARG A 189 6.84 15.79 1.78
N LYS A 190 7.01 17.08 1.44
CA LYS A 190 8.13 17.49 0.58
C LYS A 190 9.41 16.97 1.23
N PRO A 191 10.30 16.25 0.53
CA PRO A 191 11.63 16.00 1.04
C PRO A 191 12.25 17.36 1.37
N LYS A 192 12.58 17.59 2.65
CA LYS A 192 13.41 18.73 3.03
C LYS A 192 14.74 18.47 2.32
N SER A 193 15.07 19.31 1.33
CA SER A 193 16.39 19.37 0.71
C SER A 193 17.46 19.24 1.80
N ASP A 194 18.49 18.43 1.57
CA ASP A 194 19.60 18.12 2.51
C ASP A 194 20.44 19.34 2.97
N ALA A 195 19.95 20.55 2.73
CA ALA A 195 20.55 21.82 3.10
C ALA A 195 19.81 22.50 4.27
N GLU A 196 19.68 21.82 5.41
CA GLU A 196 19.64 22.48 6.73
C GLU A 196 19.81 21.47 7.86
N LYS A 197 21.07 21.24 8.27
CA LYS A 197 21.36 20.70 9.60
C LYS A 197 21.18 21.82 10.62
N THR A 198 19.94 22.07 11.01
CA THR A 198 19.60 22.88 12.18
C THR A 198 19.28 21.92 13.34
N PRO A 199 19.67 22.20 14.59
CA PRO A 199 19.41 21.30 15.72
C PRO A 199 17.91 21.02 15.86
N PRO A 200 17.52 19.87 16.46
CA PRO A 200 16.12 19.48 16.57
C PRO A 200 15.30 20.60 17.21
N PRO A 201 14.17 21.02 16.63
CA PRO A 201 13.26 21.93 17.31
C PRO A 201 12.69 21.23 18.54
N GLU A 202 12.69 21.94 19.67
CA GLU A 202 11.98 21.55 20.89
C GLU A 202 10.53 21.14 20.59
N GLU A 203 10.07 20.10 21.31
CA GLU A 203 8.75 19.50 21.21
C GLU A 203 7.63 20.56 21.32
N SER A 204 7.06 20.95 20.18
CA SER A 204 5.73 21.54 20.14
C SER A 204 4.71 20.39 20.28
N PRO A 205 3.62 20.55 21.06
CA PRO A 205 2.62 19.50 21.20
C PRO A 205 2.10 19.12 19.81
N GLU A 206 2.26 17.85 19.42
CA GLU A 206 1.70 17.35 18.17
C GLU A 206 0.17 17.42 18.27
N GLU A 207 -0.43 18.45 17.68
CA GLU A 207 -1.88 18.58 17.56
C GLU A 207 -2.41 17.52 16.58
N MET A 208 -3.58 16.95 16.91
CA MET A 208 -4.25 16.00 16.04
C MET A 208 -4.67 16.71 14.75
N PRO A 209 -4.30 16.20 13.55
CA PRO A 209 -4.69 16.81 12.30
C PRO A 209 -6.21 16.74 12.12
N GLU A 210 -6.82 17.79 11.60
CA GLU A 210 -8.23 17.77 11.20
C GLU A 210 -8.43 16.71 10.11
N VAL A 211 -9.29 15.74 10.39
CA VAL A 211 -9.65 14.61 9.52
C VAL A 211 -11.17 14.56 9.36
N GLU A 212 -11.65 14.35 8.14
CA GLU A 212 -13.09 14.41 7.85
C GLU A 212 -13.83 13.12 8.25
N ASP A 213 -13.13 11.97 8.21
CA ASP A 213 -13.70 10.67 8.51
C ASP A 213 -12.67 9.68 9.11
N LEU A 214 -13.17 8.55 9.62
CA LEU A 214 -12.34 7.51 10.24
C LEU A 214 -11.32 6.92 9.25
N LYS A 215 -11.64 6.89 7.95
CA LYS A 215 -10.75 6.34 6.92
C LYS A 215 -9.52 7.24 6.73
N GLU A 216 -9.70 8.56 6.71
CA GLU A 216 -8.59 9.52 6.69
C GLU A 216 -7.70 9.38 7.93
N LEU A 217 -8.28 9.19 9.11
CA LEU A 217 -7.52 8.94 10.34
C LEU A 217 -6.72 7.62 10.25
N MET A 218 -7.33 6.54 9.76
CA MET A 218 -6.65 5.26 9.58
C MET A 218 -5.46 5.34 8.62
N ILE A 219 -5.56 6.14 7.54
CA ILE A 219 -4.44 6.37 6.61
C ILE A 219 -3.24 7.01 7.34
N LEU A 220 -3.48 8.00 8.21
CA LEU A 220 -2.42 8.64 8.98
C LEU A 220 -1.75 7.67 9.97
N MET A 221 -2.51 6.71 10.49
CA MET A 221 -2.00 5.68 11.39
C MET A 221 -1.08 4.68 10.68
N VAL A 222 -1.31 4.41 9.38
CA VAL A 222 -0.49 3.47 8.58
C VAL A 222 0.96 3.96 8.45
N ASP A 223 1.17 5.25 8.20
CA ASP A 223 2.51 5.82 8.10
C ASP A 223 3.28 5.67 9.43
N ALA A 224 2.62 5.96 10.55
CA ALA A 224 3.21 5.80 11.88
C ALA A 224 3.49 4.33 12.21
N TYR A 225 2.61 3.41 11.82
CA TYR A 225 2.81 1.97 11.98
C TYR A 225 4.09 1.50 11.28
N PHE A 226 4.28 1.89 10.01
CA PHE A 226 5.45 1.45 9.23
C PHE A 226 6.78 1.98 9.77
N GLU A 227 6.83 3.20 10.29
CA GLU A 227 8.03 3.75 10.94
C GLU A 227 8.43 2.95 12.19
N ILE A 228 7.46 2.52 13.00
CA ILE A 228 7.71 1.66 14.17
C ILE A 228 8.19 0.28 13.72
N PHE A 229 7.49 -0.30 12.75
CA PHE A 229 7.83 -1.62 12.23
C PHE A 229 9.23 -1.66 11.61
N ASP A 230 9.62 -0.61 10.88
CA ASP A 230 10.97 -0.46 10.32
C ASP A 230 12.05 -0.46 11.41
N TYR A 231 11.80 0.18 12.55
CA TYR A 231 12.72 0.14 13.69
C TYR A 231 12.85 -1.26 14.28
N PHE A 232 11.75 -2.00 14.44
CA PHE A 232 11.79 -3.38 14.94
C PHE A 232 12.53 -4.35 14.00
N ASP A 233 12.47 -4.08 12.69
CA ASP A 233 13.14 -4.87 11.66
C ASP A 233 14.63 -4.56 11.52
N LYS A 234 14.96 -3.27 11.43
CA LYS A 234 16.32 -2.80 11.10
C LYS A 234 17.16 -2.55 12.34
N GLY A 235 16.54 -2.31 13.50
CA GLY A 235 17.21 -1.92 14.74
C GLY A 235 17.74 -0.48 14.74
N GLU A 236 17.41 0.32 13.71
CA GLU A 236 17.87 1.70 13.51
C GLU A 236 16.68 2.68 13.53
N GLY A 237 16.90 3.92 13.99
CA GLY A 237 15.84 4.95 13.99
C GLY A 237 14.95 4.98 15.23
N LYS A 238 15.51 4.76 16.43
CA LYS A 238 14.74 4.77 17.70
C LYS A 238 13.95 6.06 17.90
N ALA A 239 14.54 7.22 17.59
CA ALA A 239 13.90 8.51 17.83
C ALA A 239 12.66 8.70 16.94
N GLU A 240 12.79 8.32 15.67
CA GLU A 240 11.73 8.33 14.67
C GLU A 240 10.60 7.37 15.06
N ALA A 241 10.94 6.14 15.48
CA ALA A 241 9.97 5.16 15.93
C ALA A 241 9.24 5.58 17.21
N VAL A 242 9.92 6.25 18.14
CA VAL A 242 9.28 6.81 19.34
C VAL A 242 8.32 7.94 18.96
N ALA A 243 8.71 8.84 18.07
CA ALA A 243 7.82 9.89 17.57
C ALA A 243 6.60 9.29 16.85
N ALA A 244 6.80 8.26 16.03
CA ALA A 244 5.74 7.53 15.36
C ALA A 244 4.81 6.82 16.36
N ALA A 245 5.33 6.19 17.40
CA ALA A 245 4.53 5.57 18.45
C ALA A 245 3.68 6.58 19.22
N LYS A 246 4.23 7.77 19.53
CA LYS A 246 3.48 8.88 20.14
C LYS A 246 2.32 9.34 19.23
N LYS A 247 2.57 9.51 17.92
CA LYS A 247 1.52 9.85 16.94
C LYS A 247 0.45 8.79 16.84
N LEU A 248 0.86 7.52 16.78
CA LEU A 248 -0.08 6.40 16.67
C LEU A 248 -0.99 6.35 17.91
N ALA A 249 -0.44 6.58 19.11
CA ALA A 249 -1.22 6.70 20.34
C ALA A 249 -2.15 7.92 20.34
N LEU A 250 -1.72 9.06 19.78
CA LEU A 250 -2.57 10.24 19.61
C LEU A 250 -3.74 9.94 18.66
N TYR A 251 -3.47 9.38 17.49
CA TYR A 251 -4.49 9.06 16.49
C TYR A 251 -5.45 8.00 16.98
N ALA A 252 -4.98 7.00 17.74
CA ALA A 252 -5.83 6.00 18.36
C ALA A 252 -6.87 6.60 19.32
N LYS A 253 -6.56 7.72 19.98
CA LYS A 253 -7.55 8.46 20.80
C LYS A 253 -8.61 9.13 19.93
N GLY A 254 -8.24 9.64 18.76
CA GLY A 254 -9.19 10.27 17.83
C GLY A 254 -10.23 9.31 17.26
N ILE A 255 -10.00 7.99 17.33
CA ILE A 255 -10.98 6.99 16.84
C ILE A 255 -12.30 7.10 17.62
N SER A 256 -12.28 7.48 18.90
CA SER A 256 -13.50 7.66 19.70
C SER A 256 -14.39 8.82 19.26
N ASP A 257 -13.84 9.75 18.47
CA ASP A 257 -14.59 10.91 17.99
C ASP A 257 -15.50 10.57 16.80
N PHE A 258 -15.35 9.35 16.24
CA PHE A 258 -16.16 8.86 15.13
C PHE A 258 -17.26 7.91 15.61
N GLU A 259 -18.40 7.93 14.92
CA GLU A 259 -19.46 6.95 15.17
C GLU A 259 -18.94 5.52 14.96
N PRO A 260 -19.31 4.57 15.84
CA PRO A 260 -19.00 3.16 15.64
C PRO A 260 -19.49 2.67 14.27
N PRO A 261 -18.78 1.71 13.65
CA PRO A 261 -19.24 1.05 12.43
C PRO A 261 -20.67 0.51 12.57
N LYS A 262 -21.46 0.47 11.49
CA LYS A 262 -22.89 0.09 11.55
C LYS A 262 -23.14 -1.33 12.08
N ASN A 263 -22.15 -2.20 11.92
CA ASN A 263 -22.11 -3.58 12.38
C ASN A 263 -21.56 -3.73 13.81
N ALA A 264 -21.16 -2.64 14.46
CA ALA A 264 -20.88 -2.61 15.89
C ALA A 264 -22.20 -2.59 16.67
N ASP A 265 -22.93 -3.70 16.62
CA ASP A 265 -24.20 -3.91 17.32
C ASP A 265 -24.02 -3.77 18.85
N GLN A 266 -22.77 -3.87 19.33
CA GLN A 266 -22.34 -3.75 20.72
C GLN A 266 -21.43 -2.54 20.91
N LYS A 267 -22.02 -1.34 21.05
CA LYS A 267 -21.29 -0.08 21.29
C LYS A 267 -20.34 -0.14 22.50
N GLU A 268 -20.72 -0.89 23.54
CA GLU A 268 -19.89 -1.08 24.74
C GLU A 268 -18.62 -1.88 24.43
N GLU A 269 -18.73 -3.01 23.70
CA GLU A 269 -17.57 -3.83 23.30
C GLU A 269 -16.60 -3.05 22.40
N TYR A 270 -17.15 -2.23 21.48
CA TYR A 270 -16.36 -1.38 20.61
C TYR A 270 -15.57 -0.33 21.40
N VAL A 271 -16.22 0.37 22.34
CA VAL A 271 -15.58 1.37 23.21
C VAL A 271 -14.51 0.72 24.09
N GLU A 272 -14.79 -0.44 24.70
CA GLU A 272 -13.81 -1.17 25.50
C GLU A 272 -12.57 -1.56 24.67
N MET A 273 -12.78 -1.97 23.42
CA MET A 273 -11.68 -2.33 22.52
C MET A 273 -10.86 -1.10 22.10
N GLN A 274 -11.52 0.03 21.79
CA GLN A 274 -10.85 1.30 21.49
C GLN A 274 -10.01 1.78 22.68
N ASP A 275 -10.58 1.74 23.89
CA ASP A 275 -9.89 2.13 25.12
C ASP A 275 -8.68 1.25 25.38
N LYS A 276 -8.85 -0.08 25.22
CA LYS A 276 -7.75 -1.03 25.36
C LYS A 276 -6.65 -0.76 24.32
N PHE A 277 -7.01 -0.53 23.07
CA PHE A 277 -6.08 -0.24 21.99
C PHE A 277 -5.28 1.05 22.23
N SER A 278 -5.98 2.15 22.53
CA SER A 278 -5.39 3.46 22.83
C SER A 278 -4.46 3.42 24.04
N LYS A 279 -4.88 2.73 25.11
CA LYS A 279 -4.06 2.51 26.30
C LYS A 279 -2.79 1.72 25.99
N THR A 280 -2.92 0.60 25.27
CA THR A 280 -1.78 -0.25 24.90
C THR A 280 -0.76 0.51 24.06
N LEU A 281 -1.20 1.33 23.11
CA LEU A 281 -0.33 2.20 22.32
C LEU A 281 0.38 3.26 23.15
N THR A 282 -0.30 3.85 24.12
CA THR A 282 0.29 4.85 25.03
C THR A 282 1.38 4.21 25.90
N GLU A 283 1.12 3.02 26.45
CA GLU A 283 2.10 2.26 27.24
C GLU A 283 3.28 1.81 26.39
N PHE A 284 3.01 1.35 25.17
CA PHE A 284 4.03 0.99 24.18
C PHE A 284 4.94 2.16 23.83
N ALA A 285 4.39 3.34 23.50
CA ALA A 285 5.18 4.51 23.15
C ALA A 285 6.11 4.93 24.29
N LYS A 286 5.62 4.85 25.54
CA LYS A 286 6.44 5.10 26.74
C LYS A 286 7.56 4.08 26.88
N ALA A 287 7.25 2.79 26.82
CA ALA A 287 8.24 1.72 26.97
C ALA A 287 9.27 1.75 25.83
N LEU A 288 8.86 2.05 24.60
CA LEU A 288 9.73 2.19 23.43
C LEU A 288 10.72 3.35 23.62
N ASN A 289 10.27 4.48 24.18
CA ASN A 289 11.12 5.62 24.50
C ASN A 289 12.18 5.25 25.55
N GLU A 290 11.76 4.64 26.65
CA GLU A 290 12.63 4.28 27.77
C GLU A 290 13.63 3.16 27.39
N LYS A 291 13.13 2.07 26.79
CA LYS A 291 13.85 0.79 26.67
C LYS A 291 14.27 0.46 25.24
N GLY A 292 13.68 1.08 24.23
CA GLY A 292 13.91 0.71 22.83
C GLY A 292 13.34 -0.69 22.52
N ILE A 293 14.02 -1.46 21.67
CA ILE A 293 13.62 -2.83 21.36
C ILE A 293 13.95 -3.73 22.54
N SER A 294 12.93 -4.34 23.13
CA SER A 294 13.03 -5.21 24.30
C SER A 294 11.92 -6.27 24.24
N ASP A 295 11.99 -7.30 25.09
CA ASP A 295 10.93 -8.32 25.16
C ASP A 295 9.57 -7.71 25.54
N GLU A 296 9.57 -6.67 26.38
CA GLU A 296 8.38 -5.95 26.79
C GLU A 296 7.75 -5.17 25.62
N THR A 297 8.55 -4.42 24.88
CA THR A 297 8.06 -3.64 23.74
C THR A 297 7.65 -4.53 22.56
N ARG A 298 8.30 -5.68 22.37
CA ARG A 298 7.84 -6.73 21.43
C ARG A 298 6.49 -7.29 21.83
N LYS A 299 6.32 -7.68 23.09
CA LYS A 299 5.05 -8.20 23.60
C LYS A 299 3.90 -7.20 23.46
N GLN A 300 4.15 -5.92 23.77
CA GLN A 300 3.17 -4.86 23.59
C GLN A 300 2.82 -4.66 22.11
N TRP A 301 3.80 -4.73 21.22
CA TRP A 301 3.57 -4.66 19.78
C TRP A 301 2.71 -5.82 19.27
N ASP A 302 3.00 -7.05 19.70
CA ASP A 302 2.19 -8.23 19.37
C ASP A 302 0.73 -8.09 19.88
N GLU A 303 0.53 -7.50 21.06
CA GLU A 303 -0.81 -7.22 21.60
C GLU A 303 -1.55 -6.15 20.77
N ILE A 304 -0.84 -5.10 20.33
CA ILE A 304 -1.41 -4.09 19.42
C ILE A 304 -1.86 -4.76 18.12
N GLU A 305 -1.02 -5.59 17.49
CA GLU A 305 -1.39 -6.30 16.26
C GLU A 305 -2.59 -7.24 16.46
N ALA A 306 -2.68 -7.92 17.61
CA ALA A 306 -3.81 -8.77 17.95
C ALA A 306 -5.11 -7.95 18.11
N LEU A 307 -5.05 -6.77 18.74
CA LEU A 307 -6.20 -5.88 18.89
C LEU A 307 -6.69 -5.36 17.53
N ILE A 308 -5.78 -4.99 16.62
CA ILE A 308 -6.16 -4.55 15.28
C ILE A 308 -6.86 -5.69 14.52
N LYS A 309 -6.33 -6.91 14.59
CA LYS A 309 -6.97 -8.10 13.97
C LYS A 309 -8.35 -8.40 14.58
N GLN A 310 -8.49 -8.27 15.90
CA GLN A 310 -9.76 -8.48 16.57
C GLN A 310 -10.80 -7.42 16.19
N ALA A 311 -10.40 -6.15 16.20
CA ALA A 311 -11.25 -5.03 15.77
C ALA A 311 -11.69 -5.22 14.33
N HIS A 312 -10.77 -5.69 13.50
CA HIS A 312 -11.03 -5.99 12.12
C HIS A 312 -12.14 -7.07 11.96
N ILE A 313 -11.95 -8.26 12.53
CA ILE A 313 -12.93 -9.36 12.46
C ILE A 313 -14.31 -8.94 13.00
N ARG A 314 -14.34 -8.07 14.01
CA ARG A 314 -15.55 -7.75 14.76
C ARG A 314 -16.35 -6.58 14.17
N PHE A 315 -15.69 -5.57 13.59
CA PHE A 315 -16.29 -4.27 13.32
C PHE A 315 -16.14 -3.75 11.88
N SER A 316 -15.71 -4.57 10.93
CA SER A 316 -15.65 -4.16 9.51
C SER A 316 -16.88 -4.60 8.72
N GLU A 317 -17.50 -3.71 7.93
CA GLU A 317 -18.63 -4.05 7.03
C GLU A 317 -18.23 -5.08 5.95
N GLU A 318 -16.93 -5.13 5.60
CA GLU A 318 -16.26 -6.12 4.76
C GLU A 318 -14.91 -6.50 5.40
N GLU A 319 -14.37 -7.70 5.15
CA GLU A 319 -13.07 -8.13 5.67
C GLU A 319 -11.91 -7.20 5.17
N ILE A 320 -11.61 -6.10 5.88
CA ILE A 320 -10.32 -5.34 5.84
C ILE A 320 -9.15 -6.28 6.18
N ASP A 321 -8.77 -7.15 5.25
CA ASP A 321 -7.52 -7.91 5.33
C ASP A 321 -6.36 -6.93 5.48
N LEU A 322 -5.78 -6.82 6.68
CA LEU A 322 -4.64 -5.94 6.97
C LEU A 322 -3.41 -6.32 6.14
N GLU A 323 -3.32 -7.56 5.65
CA GLU A 323 -2.31 -7.97 4.68
C GLU A 323 -2.66 -7.55 3.25
N ALA A 324 -3.90 -7.11 3.03
CA ALA A 324 -4.38 -6.50 1.81
C ALA A 324 -4.39 -4.97 1.88
N TYR A 325 -3.85 -4.30 2.91
CA TYR A 325 -3.60 -2.83 3.01
C TYR A 325 -2.10 -2.53 2.98
#